data_AF-A0A9E0TND9-F1
#
_entry.id   AF-A0A9E0TND9-F1
#
_cell.length_a   1.000
_cell.length_b   1.000
_cell.length_c   1.000
_cell.angle_alpha   90.00
_cell.angle_beta   90.00
_cell.angle_gamma   90.00
#
_symmetry.space_group_name_H-M   'P 1'
#
loop_
_entity.id
_entity.type
_entity.pdbx_description
1 polymer ?
#
loop_
_entity_poly.entity_id
_entity_poly.type
_entity_poly.pdbx_seq_one_letter_code
_entity_poly.pdbx_strand_id
1 'polypeptide(L)'
;MQAAPRQGIVHIINFIRAVEPRDATIDLLEPVLRQRELAQRHGLPVTWLIQYDALLESRFTDILKAIPPGDEVGIWIEFVQPLVEKAGLKWRGRFPWDWHVNVGFSQGYTPAERTQMLDIFVAQFRATFGYTPKAAGSWILDAHSLAHLEQQHGLVAFCNCKDQWGTDGYTLWGGYFNQAYYPSKLNAYIPAQTAAAQINVPTFRMLGSDPIHQYEIDLDTVHNNGQLVLTLEPISPGGADAAWTDRFLSNMFETPCLSFGYTQVGQENSFGWPLMKKGLEHQHQRIAELRERGLVRVETLSQSGAWFKARYPLTPPSAVVAPQDLNAPDRGAFWYCSKNYRTSLRWDGAAWRIRDIQRYDERRAEPFLNTVCTERACKYDALPVLDGFLWSDAQHKASLRILDAAGQPIALPTAPQVTELDAQTLHARLDHRFAFTFEEKAIVLRGPAGLDWTLTANWSPALKTAFVGADTHALRYRHEGYEYTVPVLAGSTIAHEAGFALKPDASGVIRLGFDRA
;
A
#
# COMPACT_ATOMS: atom_id res chain seq x y z
N MET A 1 -15.87 -16.67 24.96
CA MET A 1 -14.62 -15.93 25.17
C MET A 1 -14.72 -14.64 24.36
N GLN A 2 -14.78 -13.47 25.01
CA GLN A 2 -14.51 -12.22 24.30
C GLN A 2 -13.06 -12.30 23.80
N ALA A 3 -12.85 -12.17 22.48
CA ALA A 3 -11.51 -12.01 21.96
C ALA A 3 -10.88 -10.80 22.67
N ALA A 4 -9.64 -10.94 23.15
CA ALA A 4 -8.88 -9.79 23.62
C ALA A 4 -8.95 -8.70 22.54
N PRO A 5 -9.16 -7.42 22.90
CA PRO A 5 -9.21 -6.35 21.92
C PRO A 5 -7.93 -6.40 21.08
N ARG A 6 -8.06 -6.52 19.76
CA ARG A 6 -6.91 -6.50 18.85
C ARG A 6 -6.24 -5.13 18.96
N GLN A 7 -5.00 -5.10 19.40
CA GLN A 7 -4.21 -3.87 19.42
C GLN A 7 -3.70 -3.55 18.02
N GLY A 8 -3.84 -2.30 17.60
CA GLY A 8 -3.24 -1.78 16.38
C GLY A 8 -1.73 -1.65 16.49
N ILE A 9 -1.05 -1.57 15.35
CA ILE A 9 0.39 -1.38 15.26
C ILE A 9 0.69 -0.01 14.66
N VAL A 10 1.58 0.74 15.30
CA VAL A 10 2.14 1.98 14.74
C VAL A 10 3.64 1.79 14.57
N HIS A 11 4.14 2.04 13.35
CA HIS A 11 5.57 2.22 13.13
C HIS A 11 5.89 3.71 13.09
N ILE A 12 6.94 4.12 13.81
CA ILE A 12 7.55 5.43 13.61
C ILE A 12 8.84 5.20 12.82
N ILE A 13 8.84 5.57 11.55
CA ILE A 13 9.95 5.35 10.62
C ILE A 13 10.44 6.68 10.08
N ASN A 14 11.69 7.00 10.37
CA ASN A 14 12.38 8.15 9.80
C ASN A 14 13.52 7.65 8.93
N PHE A 15 13.65 8.18 7.73
CA PHE A 15 14.70 7.79 6.80
C PHE A 15 15.59 8.99 6.46
N ILE A 16 16.89 8.71 6.37
CA ILE A 16 17.94 9.72 6.48
C ILE A 16 18.78 9.71 5.21
N ARG A 17 18.83 10.84 4.51
CA ARG A 17 19.74 11.14 3.39
C ARG A 17 20.79 12.15 3.79
N ALA A 18 21.95 12.15 3.13
CA ALA A 18 22.97 13.18 3.32
C ALA A 18 22.93 14.28 2.27
N VAL A 19 22.18 14.08 1.19
CA VAL A 19 22.09 15.01 0.06
C VAL A 19 20.63 15.30 -0.30
N GLU A 20 20.33 16.59 -0.49
CA GLU A 20 19.04 17.07 -1.01
C GLU A 20 19.31 18.12 -2.10
N PRO A 21 19.39 17.71 -3.38
CA PRO A 21 19.79 18.60 -4.46
C PRO A 21 18.64 19.47 -4.97
N ARG A 22 17.39 19.23 -4.55
CA ARG A 22 16.24 20.08 -4.91
C ARG A 22 16.29 21.43 -4.17
N ASP A 23 16.81 21.43 -2.95
CA ASP A 23 17.06 22.63 -2.15
C ASP A 23 18.26 22.42 -1.21
N ALA A 24 19.41 22.98 -1.61
CA ALA A 24 20.65 22.88 -0.85
C ALA A 24 20.65 23.67 0.48
N THR A 25 19.61 24.46 0.76
CA THR A 25 19.49 25.24 2.00
C THR A 25 18.90 24.44 3.16
N ILE A 26 18.32 23.26 2.88
CA ILE A 26 17.70 22.41 3.88
C ILE A 26 18.76 21.85 4.83
N ASP A 27 18.58 22.07 6.14
CA ASP A 27 19.34 21.37 7.17
C ASP A 27 18.86 19.92 7.27
N LEU A 28 19.70 18.98 6.83
CA LEU A 28 19.41 17.55 6.85
C LEU A 28 19.68 16.90 8.22
N LEU A 29 20.37 17.57 9.14
CA LEU A 29 20.70 17.06 10.47
C LEU A 29 19.64 17.45 11.50
N GLU A 30 19.13 18.68 11.46
CA GLU A 30 18.12 19.17 12.41
C GLU A 30 16.89 18.23 12.51
N PRO A 31 16.26 17.77 11.41
CA PRO A 31 15.11 16.87 11.49
C PRO A 31 15.42 15.60 12.28
N VAL A 32 16.59 15.00 12.08
CA VAL A 32 17.00 13.76 12.77
C VAL A 32 17.10 13.99 14.28
N LEU A 33 17.71 15.11 14.69
CA LEU A 33 17.81 15.47 16.11
C LEU A 33 16.44 15.74 16.74
N ARG A 34 15.57 16.47 16.04
CA ARG A 34 14.25 16.86 16.54
C ARG A 34 13.26 15.71 16.60
N GLN A 35 13.25 14.85 15.58
CA GLN A 35 12.49 13.61 15.58
C GLN A 35 12.90 12.71 16.75
N ARG A 36 14.20 12.59 17.03
CA ARG A 36 14.71 11.81 18.17
C ARG A 36 14.26 12.42 19.50
N GLU A 37 14.39 13.73 19.67
CA GLU A 37 13.93 14.45 20.86
C GLU A 37 12.43 14.23 21.11
N LEU A 38 11.62 14.34 20.05
CA LEU A 38 10.18 14.17 20.12
C LEU A 38 9.78 12.73 20.50
N ALA A 39 10.38 11.72 19.86
CA ALA A 39 10.13 10.33 20.19
C ALA A 39 10.53 10.00 21.64
N GLN A 40 11.68 10.50 22.11
CA GLN A 40 12.13 10.35 23.49
C GLN A 40 11.17 11.01 24.49
N ARG A 41 10.67 12.21 24.19
CA ARG A 41 9.70 12.93 25.02
C ARG A 41 8.43 12.11 25.30
N HIS A 42 7.97 11.35 24.31
CA HIS A 42 6.79 10.49 24.42
C HIS A 42 7.13 9.01 24.75
N GLY A 43 8.42 8.68 24.86
CA GLY A 43 8.90 7.31 25.06
C GLY A 43 8.48 6.34 23.96
N LEU A 44 8.42 6.80 22.70
CA LEU A 44 7.98 6.01 21.55
C LEU A 44 9.18 5.41 20.81
N PRO A 45 9.21 4.10 20.52
CA PRO A 45 10.29 3.49 19.77
C PRO A 45 10.27 3.89 18.30
N VAL A 46 11.45 4.03 17.70
CA VAL A 46 11.63 4.49 16.32
C VAL A 46 12.50 3.53 15.51
N THR A 47 12.17 3.36 14.23
CA THR A 47 13.07 2.77 13.23
C THR A 47 13.71 3.89 12.40
N TRP A 48 15.05 3.94 12.43
CA TRP A 48 15.86 4.86 11.65
C TRP A 48 16.44 4.14 10.43
N LEU A 49 16.00 4.49 9.22
CA LEU A 49 16.50 3.88 7.98
C LEU A 49 17.53 4.80 7.33
N ILE A 50 18.81 4.45 7.40
CA ILE A 50 19.89 5.30 6.89
C ILE A 50 20.22 4.96 5.42
N GLN A 51 20.30 5.96 4.55
CA GLN A 51 20.78 5.82 3.17
C GLN A 51 22.30 5.68 3.13
N TYR A 52 22.86 5.09 2.06
CA TYR A 52 24.29 4.78 1.99
C TYR A 52 25.19 6.02 2.07
N ASP A 53 24.80 7.16 1.50
CA ASP A 53 25.55 8.41 1.62
C ASP A 53 25.61 8.91 3.08
N ALA A 54 24.48 8.94 3.79
CA ALA A 54 24.39 9.29 5.20
C ALA A 54 25.16 8.32 6.09
N LEU A 55 25.22 7.04 5.72
CA LEU A 55 25.99 6.02 6.44
C LEU A 55 27.51 6.30 6.43
N LEU A 56 28.01 7.08 5.46
CA LEU A 56 29.42 7.47 5.39
C LEU A 56 29.76 8.69 6.27
N GLU A 57 28.77 9.36 6.86
CA GLU A 57 28.98 10.60 7.59
C GLU A 57 28.81 10.44 9.10
N SER A 58 29.82 10.87 9.86
CA SER A 58 29.80 10.79 11.34
C SER A 58 28.65 11.59 11.96
N ARG A 59 28.28 12.74 11.36
CA ARG A 59 27.17 13.56 11.87
C ARG A 59 25.85 12.80 11.99
N PHE A 60 25.59 11.81 11.13
CA PHE A 60 24.42 10.94 11.24
C PHE A 60 24.71 9.69 12.06
N THR A 61 25.82 9.00 11.77
CA THR A 61 26.11 7.72 12.41
C THR A 61 26.38 7.83 13.92
N ASP A 62 26.94 8.94 14.40
CA ASP A 62 27.18 9.16 15.83
C ASP A 62 25.85 9.39 16.59
N ILE A 63 24.87 10.03 15.95
CA ILE A 63 23.50 10.13 16.50
C ILE A 63 22.88 8.74 16.60
N LEU A 64 22.97 7.95 15.53
CA LEU A 64 22.35 6.63 15.44
C LEU A 64 23.02 5.59 16.34
N LYS A 65 24.32 5.70 16.62
CA LYS A 65 25.01 4.87 17.63
C LYS A 65 24.56 5.16 19.05
N ALA A 66 23.95 6.33 19.30
CA ALA A 66 23.50 6.77 20.61
C ALA A 66 21.97 6.66 20.82
N ILE A 67 21.25 5.95 19.94
CA ILE A 67 19.80 5.73 20.09
C ILE A 67 19.50 4.85 21.31
N PRO A 68 18.33 5.03 21.96
CA PRO A 68 17.93 4.19 23.09
C PRO A 68 17.72 2.72 22.66
N PRO A 69 17.82 1.74 23.58
CA PRO A 69 17.66 0.32 23.25
C PRO A 69 16.31 -0.09 22.65
N GLY A 70 15.28 0.75 22.76
CA GLY A 70 13.96 0.53 22.15
C GLY A 70 13.88 0.90 20.67
N ASP A 71 14.85 1.64 20.15
CA ASP A 71 14.92 2.04 18.74
C ASP A 71 15.69 0.99 17.92
N GLU A 72 15.58 1.10 16.59
CA GLU A 72 16.28 0.27 15.62
C GLU A 72 16.94 1.12 14.55
N VAL A 73 18.13 0.70 14.07
CA VAL A 73 18.71 1.20 12.81
C VAL A 73 18.58 0.13 11.73
N GLY A 74 18.06 0.53 10.57
CA GLY A 74 18.01 -0.26 9.34
C GLY A 74 18.56 0.52 8.15
N ILE A 75 18.37 0.00 6.93
CA ILE A 75 18.86 0.63 5.70
C ILE A 75 17.72 1.22 4.86
N TRP A 76 17.92 2.43 4.34
CA TRP A 76 17.05 3.03 3.32
C TRP A 76 17.70 2.86 1.95
N ILE A 77 17.05 2.11 1.07
CA ILE A 77 17.61 1.68 -0.21
C ILE A 77 17.12 2.62 -1.30
N GLU A 78 17.99 3.57 -1.64
CA GLU A 78 18.08 4.17 -2.97
C GLU A 78 19.57 4.15 -3.34
N PHE A 79 19.87 3.86 -4.59
CA PHE A 79 21.25 3.76 -5.06
C PHE A 79 21.79 5.16 -5.34
N VAL A 80 22.75 5.56 -4.52
CA VAL A 80 23.40 6.87 -4.56
C VAL A 80 24.79 6.75 -5.19
N GLN A 81 25.30 7.85 -5.72
CA GLN A 81 26.62 7.94 -6.35
C GLN A 81 27.73 7.21 -5.57
N PRO A 82 27.95 7.48 -4.26
CA PRO A 82 29.03 6.80 -3.54
C PRO A 82 28.86 5.27 -3.44
N LEU A 83 27.63 4.75 -3.46
CA LEU A 83 27.38 3.30 -3.48
C LEU A 83 27.73 2.70 -4.83
N VAL A 84 27.25 3.34 -5.90
CA VAL A 84 27.42 2.91 -7.28
C VAL A 84 28.91 2.92 -7.65
N GLU A 85 29.63 3.99 -7.31
CA GLU A 85 31.07 4.09 -7.56
C GLU A 85 31.88 3.11 -6.70
N LYS A 86 31.45 2.83 -5.46
CA LYS A 86 32.08 1.79 -4.62
C LYS A 86 31.93 0.39 -5.22
N ALA A 87 30.86 0.14 -5.97
CA ALA A 87 30.68 -1.08 -6.74
C ALA A 87 31.51 -1.12 -8.05
N GLY A 88 32.29 -0.08 -8.34
CA GLY A 88 33.05 0.04 -9.59
C GLY A 88 32.18 0.37 -10.81
N LEU A 89 30.94 0.80 -10.58
CA LEU A 89 30.00 1.17 -11.64
C LEU A 89 30.04 2.68 -11.88
N LYS A 90 29.68 3.10 -13.10
CA LYS A 90 29.57 4.52 -13.43
C LYS A 90 28.25 5.09 -12.92
N TRP A 91 28.33 6.14 -12.10
CA TRP A 91 27.15 6.94 -11.75
C TRP A 91 26.57 7.67 -12.96
N ARG A 92 25.24 7.63 -13.11
CA ARG A 92 24.50 8.20 -14.25
C ARG A 92 23.57 9.34 -13.86
N GLY A 93 23.54 9.72 -12.58
CA GLY A 93 22.65 10.75 -12.07
C GLY A 93 23.13 12.16 -12.34
N ARG A 94 22.19 13.10 -12.22
CA ARG A 94 22.43 14.54 -12.32
C ARG A 94 23.11 15.08 -11.06
N PHE A 95 22.86 14.44 -9.93
CA PHE A 95 23.34 14.79 -8.60
C PHE A 95 23.81 13.53 -7.86
N PRO A 96 24.50 13.65 -6.71
CA PRO A 96 24.95 12.48 -5.94
C PRO A 96 23.84 11.55 -5.44
N TRP A 97 22.61 12.07 -5.31
CA TRP A 97 21.37 11.30 -5.20
C TRP A 97 20.40 11.79 -6.29
N ASP A 98 19.80 10.86 -7.03
CA ASP A 98 18.88 11.19 -8.13
C ASP A 98 17.66 10.27 -8.06
N TRP A 99 16.47 10.85 -7.97
CA TRP A 99 15.20 10.14 -7.79
C TRP A 99 14.65 9.48 -9.06
N HIS A 100 15.32 9.57 -10.20
CA HIS A 100 14.89 8.84 -11.40
C HIS A 100 15.15 7.33 -11.30
N VAL A 101 14.21 6.52 -11.77
CA VAL A 101 14.23 5.05 -11.61
C VAL A 101 15.46 4.39 -12.24
N ASN A 102 15.86 4.81 -13.44
CA ASN A 102 17.04 4.28 -14.12
C ASN A 102 18.39 4.64 -13.45
N VAL A 103 18.36 5.42 -12.37
CA VAL A 103 19.55 5.90 -11.66
C VAL A 103 19.49 5.55 -10.17
N GLY A 104 18.47 6.01 -9.45
CA GLY A 104 18.39 5.91 -8.00
C GLY A 104 17.82 4.60 -7.47
N PHE A 105 17.38 3.70 -8.33
CA PHE A 105 16.64 2.50 -7.93
C PHE A 105 17.21 1.23 -8.56
N SER A 106 16.89 0.10 -7.94
CA SER A 106 17.42 -1.19 -8.34
C SER A 106 17.05 -1.57 -9.78
N GLN A 107 15.89 -1.13 -10.27
CA GLN A 107 15.43 -1.36 -11.63
C GLN A 107 16.40 -0.79 -12.67
N GLY A 108 17.15 0.27 -12.36
CA GLY A 108 18.16 0.87 -13.24
C GLY A 108 19.43 0.03 -13.41
N TYR A 109 19.54 -1.14 -12.78
CA TYR A 109 20.74 -1.97 -12.78
C TYR A 109 20.41 -3.42 -13.08
N THR A 110 21.40 -4.18 -13.54
CA THR A 110 21.26 -5.63 -13.76
C THR A 110 21.15 -6.37 -12.41
N PRO A 111 20.56 -7.58 -12.37
CA PRO A 111 20.46 -8.37 -11.14
C PRO A 111 21.81 -8.55 -10.40
N ALA A 112 22.90 -8.77 -11.14
CA ALA A 112 24.24 -8.89 -10.56
C ALA A 112 24.73 -7.58 -9.92
N GLU A 113 24.52 -6.44 -10.59
CA GLU A 113 24.89 -5.12 -10.04
C GLU A 113 24.04 -4.77 -8.80
N ARG A 114 22.74 -5.10 -8.81
CA ARG A 114 21.84 -4.90 -7.65
C ARG A 114 22.37 -5.63 -6.43
N THR A 115 22.64 -6.92 -6.55
CA THR A 115 23.12 -7.76 -5.44
C THR A 115 24.48 -7.31 -4.94
N GLN A 116 25.41 -6.97 -5.84
CA GLN A 116 26.71 -6.41 -5.49
C GLN A 116 26.60 -5.12 -4.67
N MET A 117 25.76 -4.17 -5.08
CA MET A 117 25.56 -2.92 -4.33
C MET A 117 24.91 -3.16 -2.97
N LEU A 118 23.94 -4.09 -2.88
CA LEU A 118 23.32 -4.44 -1.59
C LEU A 118 24.33 -5.07 -0.63
N ASP A 119 25.22 -5.94 -1.13
CA ASP A 119 26.29 -6.55 -0.32
C ASP A 119 27.24 -5.48 0.23
N ILE A 120 27.64 -4.51 -0.60
CA ILE A 120 28.47 -3.38 -0.20
C ILE A 120 27.78 -2.55 0.89
N PHE A 121 26.50 -2.24 0.70
CA PHE A 121 25.74 -1.46 1.68
C PHE A 121 25.65 -2.18 3.02
N VAL A 122 25.27 -3.47 3.03
CA VAL A 122 25.16 -4.25 4.27
C VAL A 122 26.52 -4.43 4.95
N ALA A 123 27.60 -4.62 4.18
CA ALA A 123 28.95 -4.71 4.73
C ALA A 123 29.38 -3.40 5.41
N GLN A 124 29.12 -2.25 4.77
CA GLN A 124 29.40 -0.93 5.35
C GLN A 124 28.55 -0.70 6.61
N PHE A 125 27.28 -1.08 6.59
CA PHE A 125 26.41 -0.98 7.77
C PHE A 125 26.97 -1.79 8.94
N ARG A 126 27.38 -3.04 8.68
CA ARG A 126 27.96 -3.92 9.70
C ARG A 126 29.26 -3.36 10.26
N ALA A 127 30.10 -2.76 9.42
CA ALA A 127 31.32 -2.08 9.88
C ALA A 127 31.02 -0.88 10.78
N THR A 128 29.95 -0.14 10.51
CA THR A 128 29.57 1.06 11.29
C THR A 128 28.89 0.72 12.62
N PHE A 129 27.98 -0.26 12.63
CA PHE A 129 27.11 -0.53 13.80
C PHE A 129 27.43 -1.86 14.51
N GLY A 130 28.27 -2.72 13.94
CA GLY A 130 28.67 -4.00 14.54
C GLY A 130 27.66 -5.15 14.36
N TYR A 131 26.56 -4.93 13.65
CA TYR A 131 25.54 -5.95 13.36
C TYR A 131 24.97 -5.79 11.95
N THR A 132 24.21 -6.77 11.47
CA THR A 132 23.54 -6.74 10.16
C THR A 132 22.12 -6.18 10.31
N PRO A 133 21.66 -5.29 9.40
CA PRO A 133 20.36 -4.65 9.54
C PRO A 133 19.24 -5.70 9.46
N LYS A 134 18.22 -5.54 10.31
CA LYS A 134 17.03 -6.41 10.34
C LYS A 134 15.83 -5.78 9.64
N ALA A 135 15.79 -4.46 9.56
CA ALA A 135 14.83 -3.68 8.79
C ALA A 135 15.49 -3.01 7.57
N ALA A 136 14.73 -2.92 6.50
CA ALA A 136 15.06 -2.13 5.32
C ALA A 136 13.81 -1.43 4.78
N GLY A 137 13.99 -0.36 4.03
CA GLY A 137 12.90 0.31 3.31
C GLY A 137 13.37 0.85 1.98
N SER A 138 12.44 1.01 1.05
CA SER A 138 12.64 1.73 -0.21
C SER A 138 11.30 2.18 -0.75
N TRP A 139 11.27 3.22 -1.59
CA TRP A 139 10.04 3.52 -2.32
C TRP A 139 9.63 2.36 -3.24
N ILE A 140 10.60 1.78 -3.96
CA ILE A 140 10.43 0.61 -4.83
C ILE A 140 11.68 -0.26 -4.76
N LEU A 141 11.51 -1.55 -4.48
CA LEU A 141 12.56 -2.56 -4.58
C LEU A 141 12.02 -3.77 -5.33
N ASP A 142 12.81 -4.31 -6.27
CA ASP A 142 12.44 -5.49 -7.04
C ASP A 142 12.50 -6.78 -6.22
N ALA A 143 11.74 -7.80 -6.66
CA ALA A 143 11.68 -9.09 -5.97
C ALA A 143 13.04 -9.79 -5.85
N HIS A 144 13.91 -9.65 -6.86
CA HIS A 144 15.24 -10.28 -6.84
C HIS A 144 16.11 -9.67 -5.74
N SER A 145 16.16 -8.34 -5.65
CA SER A 145 16.88 -7.62 -4.60
C SER A 145 16.35 -7.91 -3.19
N LEU A 146 15.03 -7.95 -3.01
CA LEU A 146 14.42 -8.24 -1.71
C LEU A 146 14.70 -9.69 -1.26
N ALA A 147 14.58 -10.65 -2.18
CA ALA A 147 14.92 -12.05 -1.91
C ALA A 147 16.41 -12.24 -1.57
N HIS A 148 17.29 -11.48 -2.21
CA HIS A 148 18.73 -11.50 -1.88
C HIS A 148 18.99 -11.02 -0.46
N LEU A 149 18.38 -9.90 -0.04
CA LEU A 149 18.49 -9.38 1.34
C LEU A 149 17.95 -10.36 2.38
N GLU A 150 16.84 -11.04 2.08
CA GLU A 150 16.32 -12.12 2.92
C GLU A 150 17.37 -13.23 3.08
N GLN A 151 17.82 -13.80 1.96
CA GLN A 151 18.58 -15.05 1.95
C GLN A 151 20.04 -14.89 2.39
N GLN A 152 20.70 -13.82 1.95
CA GLN A 152 22.12 -13.60 2.20
C GLN A 152 22.38 -12.78 3.46
N HIS A 153 21.45 -11.88 3.82
CA HIS A 153 21.64 -10.94 4.92
C HIS A 153 20.67 -11.14 6.07
N GLY A 154 19.69 -12.05 5.94
CA GLY A 154 18.76 -12.38 7.02
C GLY A 154 17.87 -11.19 7.40
N LEU A 155 17.44 -10.41 6.41
CA LEU A 155 16.46 -9.34 6.56
C LEU A 155 15.16 -9.91 7.17
N VAL A 156 14.57 -9.19 8.11
CA VAL A 156 13.39 -9.63 8.87
C VAL A 156 12.13 -8.91 8.44
N ALA A 157 12.23 -7.64 8.06
CA ALA A 157 11.10 -6.80 7.69
C ALA A 157 11.50 -5.79 6.61
N PHE A 158 10.53 -5.43 5.76
CA PHE A 158 10.69 -4.42 4.74
C PHE A 158 9.52 -3.42 4.80
N CYS A 159 9.72 -2.18 4.37
CA CYS A 159 8.64 -1.23 4.15
C CYS A 159 8.73 -0.56 2.77
N ASN A 160 7.58 -0.25 2.16
CA ASN A 160 7.53 0.37 0.85
C ASN A 160 6.44 1.42 0.68
N CYS A 161 6.52 2.16 -0.43
CA CYS A 161 5.58 3.23 -0.74
C CYS A 161 4.15 2.69 -0.96
N LYS A 162 3.14 3.44 -0.51
CA LYS A 162 1.73 3.25 -0.86
C LYS A 162 1.48 3.26 -2.38
N ASP A 163 0.22 3.05 -2.77
CA ASP A 163 -0.18 3.29 -4.16
C ASP A 163 -0.09 4.77 -4.51
N GLN A 164 0.43 5.04 -5.71
CA GLN A 164 0.51 6.37 -6.30
C GLN A 164 0.61 6.27 -7.82
N TRP A 165 0.09 7.27 -8.52
CA TRP A 165 0.11 7.33 -9.97
C TRP A 165 1.00 8.47 -10.44
N GLY A 166 2.14 8.15 -11.05
CA GLY A 166 3.04 9.14 -11.69
C GLY A 166 3.80 10.08 -10.74
N THR A 167 3.71 9.89 -9.43
CA THR A 167 4.41 10.71 -8.43
C THR A 167 5.88 10.32 -8.36
N ASP A 168 6.77 11.31 -8.36
CA ASP A 168 8.24 11.20 -8.25
C ASP A 168 8.90 10.29 -9.29
N GLY A 169 8.26 10.15 -10.46
CA GLY A 169 8.80 9.36 -11.56
C GLY A 169 8.51 7.87 -11.44
N TYR A 170 7.57 7.43 -10.62
CA TYR A 170 7.14 6.03 -10.66
C TYR A 170 5.66 5.87 -10.34
N THR A 171 5.10 4.76 -10.84
CA THR A 171 3.70 4.39 -10.63
C THR A 171 3.65 3.06 -9.91
N LEU A 172 2.98 3.04 -8.77
CA LEU A 172 2.64 1.85 -7.99
C LEU A 172 1.12 1.78 -7.93
N TRP A 173 0.52 0.89 -8.72
CA TRP A 173 -0.93 0.89 -8.86
C TRP A 173 -1.56 -0.50 -8.80
N GLY A 174 -2.47 -0.72 -7.85
CA GLY A 174 -3.20 -1.99 -7.77
C GLY A 174 -2.70 -2.93 -6.68
N GLY A 175 -1.59 -2.61 -6.03
CA GLY A 175 -0.95 -3.43 -4.99
C GLY A 175 -1.75 -3.51 -3.70
N TYR A 176 -1.18 -4.16 -2.69
CA TYR A 176 -1.83 -4.34 -1.40
C TYR A 176 -2.07 -2.96 -0.73
N PHE A 177 -3.28 -2.67 -0.28
CA PHE A 177 -3.66 -1.28 0.06
C PHE A 177 -2.98 -0.72 1.31
N ASN A 178 -2.98 -1.47 2.42
CA ASN A 178 -2.40 -1.07 3.71
C ASN A 178 -1.91 -2.32 4.49
N GLN A 179 -1.44 -2.16 5.74
CA GLN A 179 -0.91 -3.25 6.58
C GLN A 179 0.36 -3.86 5.96
N ALA A 180 0.46 -5.19 5.93
CA ALA A 180 1.62 -5.89 5.41
C ALA A 180 1.23 -7.12 4.61
N TYR A 181 2.12 -7.50 3.69
CA TYR A 181 2.01 -8.70 2.88
C TYR A 181 3.39 -9.32 2.70
N TYR A 182 3.44 -10.64 2.46
CA TYR A 182 4.63 -11.27 1.91
C TYR A 182 4.62 -11.16 0.39
N PRO A 183 5.66 -10.58 -0.23
CA PRO A 183 5.73 -10.46 -1.67
C PRO A 183 5.96 -11.78 -2.41
N SER A 184 5.58 -11.83 -3.68
CA SER A 184 5.98 -12.90 -4.60
C SER A 184 7.46 -12.80 -4.97
N LYS A 185 8.14 -13.94 -5.08
CA LYS A 185 9.50 -14.08 -5.63
C LYS A 185 9.63 -13.57 -7.06
N LEU A 186 8.52 -13.45 -7.80
CA LEU A 186 8.51 -12.92 -9.16
C LEU A 186 8.07 -11.46 -9.23
N ASN A 187 7.42 -10.92 -8.18
CA ASN A 187 6.90 -9.56 -8.20
C ASN A 187 6.75 -9.03 -6.76
N ALA A 188 7.60 -8.08 -6.39
CA ALA A 188 7.66 -7.54 -5.03
C ALA A 188 6.43 -6.70 -4.66
N TYR A 189 5.65 -6.26 -5.66
CA TYR A 189 4.54 -5.34 -5.46
C TYR A 189 3.21 -6.04 -5.15
N ILE A 190 3.11 -7.34 -5.42
CA ILE A 190 1.91 -8.15 -5.14
C ILE A 190 2.20 -9.27 -4.14
N PRO A 191 1.18 -9.75 -3.40
CA PRO A 191 1.35 -10.88 -2.49
C PRO A 191 1.69 -12.20 -3.18
N ALA A 192 2.49 -13.03 -2.51
CA ALA A 192 2.54 -14.45 -2.80
C ALA A 192 1.25 -15.15 -2.35
N GLN A 193 0.77 -16.09 -3.16
CA GLN A 193 -0.39 -16.94 -2.88
C GLN A 193 0.01 -18.24 -2.19
N THR A 194 1.27 -18.68 -2.37
CA THR A 194 1.82 -19.92 -1.81
C THR A 194 3.15 -19.70 -1.08
N ALA A 195 3.46 -20.57 -0.10
CA ALA A 195 4.69 -20.48 0.67
C ALA A 195 5.95 -20.68 -0.20
N ALA A 196 5.85 -21.48 -1.27
CA ALA A 196 6.97 -21.74 -2.17
C ALA A 196 7.35 -20.49 -3.00
N ALA A 197 6.35 -19.70 -3.41
CA ALA A 197 6.55 -18.47 -4.17
C ALA A 197 6.80 -17.24 -3.29
N GLN A 198 6.80 -17.39 -1.96
CA GLN A 198 6.89 -16.29 -1.00
C GLN A 198 8.33 -15.86 -0.75
N ILE A 199 8.59 -14.55 -0.79
CA ILE A 199 9.74 -13.96 -0.09
C ILE A 199 9.33 -13.82 1.38
N ASN A 200 10.01 -14.51 2.31
CA ASN A 200 9.60 -14.59 3.72
C ASN A 200 10.04 -13.36 4.52
N VAL A 201 9.83 -12.18 3.94
CA VAL A 201 10.00 -10.85 4.54
C VAL A 201 8.68 -10.11 4.38
N PRO A 202 7.94 -9.83 5.47
CA PRO A 202 6.74 -9.03 5.39
C PRO A 202 7.10 -7.59 4.99
N THR A 203 6.39 -7.10 3.98
CA THR A 203 6.48 -5.74 3.46
C THR A 203 5.32 -4.93 4.01
N PHE A 204 5.64 -3.94 4.84
CA PHE A 204 4.68 -3.01 5.46
C PHE A 204 4.48 -1.78 4.58
N ARG A 205 3.23 -1.40 4.31
CA ARG A 205 2.90 -0.20 3.50
C ARG A 205 3.18 1.07 4.31
N MET A 206 3.68 2.12 3.67
CA MET A 206 3.96 3.41 4.32
C MET A 206 3.00 4.52 3.89
N LEU A 207 3.10 5.69 4.53
CA LEU A 207 2.45 6.95 4.14
C LEU A 207 0.91 6.92 4.18
N GLY A 208 0.32 6.26 5.18
CA GLY A 208 -1.13 6.04 5.39
C GLY A 208 -2.08 6.86 4.50
N SER A 209 -2.51 6.28 3.38
CA SER A 209 -3.41 6.91 2.39
C SER A 209 -4.80 7.16 2.95
N ASP A 210 -5.40 8.33 2.67
CA ASP A 210 -6.81 8.57 2.98
C ASP A 210 -7.69 7.47 2.35
N PRO A 211 -8.41 6.66 3.13
CA PRO A 211 -9.17 5.53 2.59
C PRO A 211 -10.35 5.96 1.71
N ILE A 212 -10.86 7.18 1.88
CA ILE A 212 -12.00 7.72 1.15
C ILE A 212 -11.54 8.43 -0.13
N HIS A 213 -10.52 9.28 -0.03
CA HIS A 213 -10.20 10.26 -1.07
C HIS A 213 -8.98 9.92 -1.93
N GLN A 214 -7.89 9.38 -1.36
CA GLN A 214 -6.61 9.26 -2.07
C GLN A 214 -6.69 8.50 -3.39
N TYR A 215 -7.54 7.47 -3.50
CA TYR A 215 -7.66 6.69 -4.73
C TYR A 215 -8.20 7.50 -5.91
N GLU A 216 -9.10 8.45 -5.67
CA GLU A 216 -9.77 9.25 -6.71
C GLU A 216 -9.36 10.73 -6.66
N ILE A 217 -8.29 11.05 -5.92
CA ILE A 217 -7.80 12.42 -5.84
C ILE A 217 -7.21 12.83 -7.19
N ASP A 218 -7.37 14.12 -7.50
CA ASP A 218 -7.02 14.68 -8.80
C ASP A 218 -5.52 14.54 -9.12
N LEU A 219 -5.19 14.68 -10.40
CA LEU A 219 -3.82 14.83 -10.86
C LEU A 219 -3.28 16.21 -10.46
N ASP A 220 -2.03 16.26 -10.02
CA ASP A 220 -1.28 17.51 -9.85
C ASP A 220 -0.91 18.06 -11.23
N THR A 221 -1.80 18.88 -11.77
CA THR A 221 -1.60 19.57 -13.05
C THR A 221 -0.64 20.76 -12.93
N VAL A 222 -0.27 21.19 -11.72
CA VAL A 222 0.57 22.38 -11.49
C VAL A 222 2.03 22.00 -11.52
N HIS A 223 2.41 20.97 -10.76
CA HIS A 223 3.80 20.50 -10.68
C HIS A 223 4.07 19.31 -11.60
N ASN A 224 3.04 18.81 -12.31
CA ASN A 224 3.11 17.65 -13.18
C ASN A 224 3.68 16.40 -12.45
N ASN A 225 3.33 16.25 -11.17
CA ASN A 225 3.85 15.20 -10.27
C ASN A 225 2.84 14.07 -10.04
N GLY A 226 2.15 13.64 -11.10
CA GLY A 226 1.20 12.54 -11.02
C GLY A 226 -0.04 12.88 -10.19
N GLN A 227 -0.50 11.97 -9.35
CA GLN A 227 -1.65 12.12 -8.46
C GLN A 227 -1.28 12.98 -7.24
N LEU A 228 -2.21 13.86 -6.80
CA LEU A 228 -2.06 14.57 -5.53
C LEU A 228 -1.96 13.61 -4.34
N VAL A 229 -1.39 14.10 -3.24
CA VAL A 229 -1.10 13.28 -2.05
C VAL A 229 -1.94 13.75 -0.86
N LEU A 230 -2.84 12.88 -0.37
CA LEU A 230 -3.57 13.04 0.89
C LEU A 230 -3.30 11.83 1.78
N THR A 231 -2.33 12.00 2.67
CA THR A 231 -1.72 10.92 3.47
C THR A 231 -1.56 11.35 4.92
N LEU A 232 -1.06 10.43 5.75
CA LEU A 232 -0.62 10.72 7.12
C LEU A 232 0.76 11.40 7.18
N GLU A 233 1.43 11.61 6.05
CA GLU A 233 2.71 12.33 6.05
C GLU A 233 2.53 13.71 6.69
N PRO A 234 3.34 14.09 7.69
CA PRO A 234 3.18 15.34 8.44
C PRO A 234 3.27 16.61 7.60
N ILE A 235 3.83 16.52 6.38
CA ILE A 235 3.92 17.62 5.42
C ILE A 235 2.75 17.67 4.43
N SER A 236 1.97 16.60 4.35
CA SER A 236 0.82 16.53 3.46
C SER A 236 -0.37 17.28 4.06
N PRO A 237 -1.35 17.71 3.25
CA PRO A 237 -2.56 18.36 3.76
C PRO A 237 -3.30 17.53 4.83
N GLY A 238 -3.22 16.21 4.75
CA GLY A 238 -3.83 15.29 5.73
C GLY A 238 -3.04 15.27 7.04
N GLY A 239 -1.81 14.77 7.01
CA GLY A 239 -0.99 14.62 8.21
C GLY A 239 -0.59 15.91 8.91
N ALA A 240 -0.69 17.07 8.24
CA ALA A 240 -0.54 18.40 8.85
C ALA A 240 -1.80 18.92 9.57
N ASP A 241 -2.95 18.27 9.35
CA ASP A 241 -4.25 18.60 9.94
C ASP A 241 -4.61 17.65 11.09
N ALA A 242 -4.88 18.23 12.27
CA ALA A 242 -5.13 17.47 13.49
C ALA A 242 -6.45 16.69 13.43
N ALA A 243 -7.52 17.30 12.90
CA ALA A 243 -8.83 16.65 12.81
C ALA A 243 -8.78 15.48 11.82
N TRP A 244 -8.08 15.66 10.70
CA TRP A 244 -7.85 14.61 9.71
C TRP A 244 -7.06 13.46 10.31
N THR A 245 -5.98 13.78 11.04
CA THR A 245 -5.14 12.79 11.71
C THR A 245 -5.93 12.00 12.75
N ASP A 246 -6.74 12.65 13.58
CA ASP A 246 -7.53 11.98 14.62
C ASP A 246 -8.56 11.02 14.01
N ARG A 247 -9.26 11.45 12.96
CA ARG A 247 -10.17 10.57 12.20
C ARG A 247 -9.41 9.41 11.57
N PHE A 248 -8.26 9.67 10.93
CA PHE A 248 -7.47 8.63 10.29
C PHE A 248 -7.04 7.56 11.31
N LEU A 249 -6.55 7.95 12.48
CA LEU A 249 -6.16 7.03 13.55
C LEU A 249 -7.36 6.24 14.10
N SER A 250 -8.52 6.88 14.26
CA SER A 250 -9.76 6.18 14.64
C SER A 250 -10.17 5.14 13.58
N ASN A 251 -10.09 5.48 12.29
CA ASN A 251 -10.33 4.54 11.19
C ASN A 251 -9.40 3.32 11.27
N MET A 252 -8.11 3.52 11.55
CA MET A 252 -7.15 2.40 11.60
C MET A 252 -7.31 1.49 12.82
N PHE A 253 -7.79 2.01 13.96
CA PHE A 253 -7.68 1.32 15.25
C PHE A 253 -9.00 1.06 15.98
N GLU A 254 -10.10 1.69 15.54
CA GLU A 254 -11.41 1.58 16.18
C GLU A 254 -12.49 1.03 15.23
N THR A 255 -12.12 0.66 14.00
CA THR A 255 -13.03 0.08 12.99
C THR A 255 -12.56 -1.34 12.57
N PRO A 256 -13.38 -2.11 11.82
CA PRO A 256 -12.98 -3.41 11.29
C PRO A 256 -11.65 -3.36 10.51
N CYS A 257 -10.73 -4.26 10.84
CA CYS A 257 -9.39 -4.34 10.24
C CYS A 257 -8.95 -5.77 9.85
N LEU A 258 -9.77 -6.77 10.19
CA LEU A 258 -9.51 -8.21 10.06
C LEU A 258 -8.26 -8.65 10.85
N SER A 259 -7.07 -8.59 10.26
CA SER A 259 -5.87 -9.15 10.89
C SER A 259 -5.30 -8.26 11.99
N PHE A 260 -5.04 -6.98 11.69
CA PHE A 260 -4.56 -5.98 12.65
C PHE A 260 -4.75 -4.57 12.10
N GLY A 261 -5.04 -3.59 12.96
CA GLY A 261 -4.99 -2.18 12.58
C GLY A 261 -3.53 -1.74 12.39
N TYR A 262 -3.25 -0.87 11.42
CA TYR A 262 -1.87 -0.45 11.16
C TYR A 262 -1.75 0.91 10.48
N THR A 263 -0.74 1.66 10.87
CA THR A 263 -0.19 2.77 10.07
C THR A 263 1.30 2.98 10.35
N GLN A 264 1.97 3.65 9.42
CA GLN A 264 3.30 4.23 9.63
C GLN A 264 3.19 5.75 9.76
N VAL A 265 4.03 6.29 10.66
CA VAL A 265 4.25 7.72 10.94
C VAL A 265 5.76 7.99 10.85
N GLY A 266 6.16 9.25 10.65
CA GLY A 266 7.55 9.67 10.46
C GLY A 266 7.77 10.27 9.07
N GLN A 267 8.97 10.80 8.83
CA GLN A 267 9.26 11.58 7.63
C GLN A 267 10.74 11.52 7.26
N GLU A 268 11.04 11.61 5.96
CA GLU A 268 12.41 11.89 5.51
C GLU A 268 12.93 13.23 6.01
N ASN A 269 14.21 13.25 6.40
CA ASN A 269 14.89 14.48 6.79
C ASN A 269 14.97 15.52 5.64
N SER A 270 14.90 15.06 4.38
CA SER A 270 14.90 15.88 3.17
C SER A 270 13.87 17.02 3.13
N PHE A 271 12.78 16.96 3.91
CA PHE A 271 11.78 18.05 3.94
C PHE A 271 12.08 19.16 4.94
N GLY A 272 13.06 18.97 5.83
CA GLY A 272 13.38 19.96 6.87
C GLY A 272 12.37 20.01 8.02
N TRP A 273 12.87 20.38 9.20
CA TRP A 273 12.09 20.39 10.43
C TRP A 273 10.89 21.36 10.41
N PRO A 274 11.01 22.60 9.85
CA PRO A 274 9.91 23.56 9.87
C PRO A 274 8.61 23.05 9.24
N LEU A 275 8.70 22.25 8.16
CA LEU A 275 7.53 21.72 7.47
C LEU A 275 6.86 20.57 8.24
N MET A 276 7.65 19.68 8.83
CA MET A 276 7.11 18.48 9.50
C MET A 276 6.74 18.70 10.97
N LYS A 277 7.28 19.74 11.63
CA LYS A 277 7.15 19.95 13.09
C LYS A 277 5.71 19.83 13.58
N LYS A 278 4.80 20.61 12.99
CA LYS A 278 3.40 20.70 13.44
C LYS A 278 2.69 19.34 13.35
N GLY A 279 2.82 18.66 12.21
CA GLY A 279 2.20 17.35 11.99
C GLY A 279 2.79 16.31 12.94
N LEU A 280 4.12 16.24 13.05
CA LEU A 280 4.78 15.25 13.91
C LEU A 280 4.48 15.44 15.40
N GLU A 281 4.46 16.68 15.90
CA GLU A 281 4.13 16.96 17.31
C GLU A 281 2.73 16.43 17.66
N HIS A 282 1.73 16.71 16.83
CA HIS A 282 0.36 16.20 17.04
C HIS A 282 0.30 14.67 16.93
N GLN A 283 0.91 14.10 15.88
CA GLN A 283 0.91 12.66 15.64
C GLN A 283 1.55 11.91 16.82
N HIS A 284 2.72 12.33 17.30
CA HIS A 284 3.42 11.66 18.40
C HIS A 284 2.63 11.74 19.71
N GLN A 285 2.06 12.91 20.02
CA GLN A 285 1.18 13.06 21.17
C GLN A 285 0.01 12.07 21.09
N ARG A 286 -0.70 12.03 19.94
CA ARG A 286 -1.88 11.18 19.79
C ARG A 286 -1.55 9.69 19.84
N ILE A 287 -0.42 9.27 19.26
CA ILE A 287 0.06 7.89 19.33
C ILE A 287 0.39 7.49 20.78
N ALA A 288 1.01 8.38 21.56
CA ALA A 288 1.31 8.13 22.96
C ALA A 288 0.01 7.90 23.77
N GLU A 289 -1.00 8.75 23.57
CA GLU A 289 -2.32 8.62 24.20
C GLU A 289 -3.02 7.31 23.81
N LEU A 290 -2.96 6.90 22.54
CA LEU A 290 -3.51 5.63 22.06
C LEU A 290 -2.80 4.42 22.69
N ARG A 291 -1.47 4.50 22.86
CA ARG A 291 -0.67 3.47 23.51
C ARG A 291 -1.02 3.36 24.99
N GLU A 292 -1.16 4.49 25.70
CA GLU A 292 -1.56 4.52 27.12
C GLU A 292 -2.96 3.93 27.36
N ARG A 293 -3.87 4.13 26.40
CA ARG A 293 -5.20 3.49 26.39
C ARG A 293 -5.15 1.99 26.04
N GLY A 294 -3.98 1.46 25.66
CA GLY A 294 -3.81 0.07 25.24
C GLY A 294 -4.45 -0.26 23.89
N LEU A 295 -4.73 0.75 23.05
CA LEU A 295 -5.31 0.55 21.71
C LEU A 295 -4.26 0.23 20.66
N VAL A 296 -3.04 0.74 20.84
CA VAL A 296 -1.93 0.48 19.93
C VAL A 296 -0.67 0.04 20.66
N ARG A 297 0.12 -0.75 19.94
CA ARG A 297 1.52 -1.06 20.22
C ARG A 297 2.36 -0.27 19.22
N VAL A 298 3.37 0.42 19.72
CA VAL A 298 4.33 1.16 18.91
C VAL A 298 5.58 0.31 18.86
N GLU A 299 6.02 -0.03 17.65
CA GLU A 299 7.08 -1.01 17.44
C GLU A 299 8.06 -0.57 16.36
N THR A 300 9.27 -1.10 16.46
CA THR A 300 10.20 -1.06 15.35
C THR A 300 9.75 -1.99 14.22
N LEU A 301 10.20 -1.70 13.00
CA LEU A 301 9.84 -2.46 11.81
C LEU A 301 10.23 -3.95 11.95
N SER A 302 11.40 -4.28 12.50
CA SER A 302 11.81 -5.68 12.68
C SER A 302 11.02 -6.41 13.77
N GLN A 303 10.60 -5.74 14.85
CA GLN A 303 9.73 -6.33 15.88
C GLN A 303 8.40 -6.78 15.27
N SER A 304 7.77 -5.90 14.49
CA SER A 304 6.55 -6.24 13.78
C SER A 304 6.77 -7.30 12.70
N GLY A 305 7.91 -7.29 12.00
CA GLY A 305 8.23 -8.34 11.03
C GLY A 305 8.38 -9.72 11.68
N ALA A 306 9.08 -9.79 12.81
CA ALA A 306 9.21 -11.04 13.57
C ALA A 306 7.85 -11.52 14.10
N TRP A 307 7.03 -10.61 14.64
CA TRP A 307 5.67 -10.90 15.08
C TRP A 307 4.80 -11.43 13.94
N PHE A 308 4.82 -10.75 12.78
CA PHE A 308 4.02 -11.12 11.61
C PHE A 308 4.41 -12.51 11.11
N LYS A 309 5.72 -12.80 11.05
CA LYS A 309 6.26 -14.12 10.70
C LYS A 309 5.86 -15.24 11.65
N ALA A 310 5.86 -14.96 12.96
CA ALA A 310 5.41 -15.92 13.94
C ALA A 310 3.90 -16.17 13.86
N ARG A 311 3.12 -15.16 13.46
CA ARG A 311 1.65 -15.21 13.49
C ARG A 311 1.01 -15.74 12.21
N TYR A 312 1.62 -15.44 11.06
CA TYR A 312 1.02 -15.65 9.75
C TYR A 312 1.99 -16.39 8.81
N PRO A 313 1.66 -17.64 8.40
CA PRO A 313 2.50 -18.37 7.45
C PRO A 313 2.42 -17.81 6.02
N LEU A 314 1.30 -17.18 5.67
CA LEU A 314 1.03 -16.50 4.41
C LEU A 314 0.41 -15.13 4.70
N THR A 315 0.36 -14.25 3.70
CA THR A 315 -0.30 -12.94 3.81
C THR A 315 -1.76 -13.14 4.24
N PRO A 316 -2.18 -12.64 5.41
CA PRO A 316 -3.55 -12.77 5.85
C PRO A 316 -4.44 -11.70 5.20
N PRO A 317 -5.77 -11.86 5.19
CA PRO A 317 -6.68 -10.78 4.78
C PRO A 317 -6.64 -9.56 5.70
N SER A 318 -6.85 -8.39 5.13
CA SER A 318 -6.86 -7.11 5.84
C SER A 318 -8.04 -6.24 5.38
N ALA A 319 -8.46 -5.34 6.26
CA ALA A 319 -9.43 -4.31 5.93
C ALA A 319 -8.98 -2.94 6.45
N VAL A 320 -9.47 -1.89 5.78
CA VAL A 320 -9.44 -0.52 6.26
C VAL A 320 -10.83 0.06 6.05
N VAL A 321 -11.50 0.45 7.14
CA VAL A 321 -12.86 1.01 7.08
C VAL A 321 -12.82 2.46 7.53
N ALA A 322 -13.32 3.35 6.69
CA ALA A 322 -13.53 4.77 6.99
C ALA A 322 -15.02 5.06 6.85
N PRO A 323 -15.81 4.91 7.93
CA PRO A 323 -17.26 4.94 7.84
C PRO A 323 -17.82 6.33 7.56
N GLN A 324 -17.06 7.39 7.87
CA GLN A 324 -17.47 8.77 7.70
C GLN A 324 -16.30 9.67 7.30
N ASP A 325 -16.56 10.58 6.37
CA ASP A 325 -15.66 11.68 6.01
C ASP A 325 -15.75 12.80 7.06
N LEU A 326 -14.72 13.63 7.17
CA LEU A 326 -14.70 14.73 8.15
C LEU A 326 -15.78 15.77 7.84
N ASN A 327 -15.94 16.09 6.55
CA ASN A 327 -16.79 17.17 6.08
C ASN A 327 -18.08 16.66 5.41
N ALA A 328 -18.30 15.35 5.38
CA ALA A 328 -19.44 14.69 4.76
C ALA A 328 -19.76 13.38 5.52
N PRO A 329 -20.53 13.43 6.61
CA PRO A 329 -20.74 12.27 7.49
C PRO A 329 -21.49 11.10 6.82
N ASP A 330 -22.16 11.34 5.70
CA ASP A 330 -22.83 10.36 4.86
C ASP A 330 -21.94 9.79 3.74
N ARG A 331 -20.66 10.17 3.72
CA ARG A 331 -19.64 9.64 2.80
C ARG A 331 -18.69 8.74 3.56
N GLY A 332 -18.38 7.58 2.98
CA GLY A 332 -17.39 6.68 3.53
C GLY A 332 -16.87 5.70 2.49
N ALA A 333 -15.90 4.91 2.90
CA ALA A 333 -15.32 3.86 2.08
C ALA A 333 -14.75 2.73 2.93
N PHE A 334 -14.57 1.58 2.32
CA PHE A 334 -13.68 0.57 2.86
C PHE A 334 -12.81 -0.04 1.77
N TRP A 335 -11.73 -0.65 2.23
CA TRP A 335 -10.83 -1.49 1.44
C TRP A 335 -10.77 -2.87 2.07
N TYR A 336 -10.80 -3.89 1.23
CA TYR A 336 -10.51 -5.27 1.60
C TYR A 336 -9.35 -5.75 0.75
N CYS A 337 -8.36 -6.37 1.37
CA CYS A 337 -7.23 -6.99 0.68
C CYS A 337 -7.02 -8.42 1.17
N SER A 338 -6.67 -9.31 0.26
CA SER A 338 -6.21 -10.66 0.55
C SER A 338 -4.98 -10.96 -0.31
N LYS A 339 -4.39 -12.15 -0.14
CA LYS A 339 -3.29 -12.57 -1.03
C LYS A 339 -3.72 -12.81 -2.48
N ASN A 340 -5.02 -12.85 -2.77
CA ASN A 340 -5.56 -13.15 -4.09
C ASN A 340 -6.12 -11.92 -4.82
N TYR A 341 -6.60 -10.92 -4.09
CA TYR A 341 -7.19 -9.71 -4.69
C TYR A 341 -7.34 -8.59 -3.66
N ARG A 342 -7.59 -7.37 -4.16
CA ARG A 342 -8.15 -6.26 -3.37
C ARG A 342 -9.46 -5.76 -3.96
N THR A 343 -10.25 -5.06 -3.16
CA THR A 343 -11.40 -4.30 -3.62
C THR A 343 -11.71 -3.12 -2.71
N SER A 344 -12.37 -2.10 -3.26
CA SER A 344 -12.90 -0.96 -2.51
C SER A 344 -14.35 -0.67 -2.84
N LEU A 345 -15.16 -0.45 -1.80
CA LEU A 345 -16.50 0.12 -1.88
C LEU A 345 -16.48 1.55 -1.33
N ARG A 346 -17.16 2.47 -2.00
CA ARG A 346 -17.38 3.85 -1.55
C ARG A 346 -18.86 4.20 -1.58
N TRP A 347 -19.32 4.99 -0.62
CA TRP A 347 -20.66 5.61 -0.63
C TRP A 347 -20.57 7.13 -0.42
N ASP A 348 -21.60 7.84 -0.91
CA ASP A 348 -21.79 9.29 -0.83
C ASP A 348 -23.29 9.55 -0.77
N GLY A 349 -23.81 9.79 0.43
CA GLY A 349 -25.24 9.79 0.67
C GLY A 349 -25.86 8.46 0.23
N ALA A 350 -26.84 8.53 -0.69
CA ALA A 350 -27.52 7.34 -1.18
C ALA A 350 -26.81 6.63 -2.36
N ALA A 351 -25.81 7.27 -2.95
CA ALA A 351 -25.03 6.69 -4.03
C ALA A 351 -23.91 5.81 -3.47
N TRP A 352 -23.65 4.68 -4.12
CA TRP A 352 -22.55 3.79 -3.76
C TRP A 352 -21.99 3.11 -5.00
N ARG A 353 -20.77 2.58 -4.88
CA ARG A 353 -20.13 1.76 -5.91
C ARG A 353 -19.02 0.90 -5.32
N ILE A 354 -18.79 -0.26 -5.91
CA ILE A 354 -17.43 -0.84 -5.91
C ILE A 354 -16.63 -0.06 -6.96
N ARG A 355 -15.52 0.53 -6.53
CA ARG A 355 -14.69 1.43 -7.38
C ARG A 355 -13.37 0.82 -7.82
N ASP A 356 -12.93 -0.26 -7.18
CA ASP A 356 -11.68 -0.95 -7.53
C ASP A 356 -11.82 -2.45 -7.25
N ILE A 357 -11.32 -3.27 -8.17
CA ILE A 357 -11.04 -4.69 -7.97
C ILE A 357 -9.76 -5.01 -8.73
N GLN A 358 -8.74 -5.49 -8.02
CA GLN A 358 -7.48 -5.94 -8.62
C GLN A 358 -7.22 -7.38 -8.21
N ARG A 359 -6.92 -8.24 -9.17
CA ARG A 359 -6.50 -9.62 -8.96
C ARG A 359 -4.98 -9.68 -8.80
N TYR A 360 -4.52 -10.56 -7.92
CA TYR A 360 -3.11 -10.93 -7.78
C TYR A 360 -2.86 -12.30 -8.41
N ASP A 361 -1.74 -12.41 -9.12
CA ASP A 361 -1.25 -13.66 -9.67
C ASP A 361 0.26 -13.75 -9.42
N GLU A 362 0.66 -14.60 -8.48
CA GLU A 362 2.06 -14.72 -8.07
C GLU A 362 3.00 -15.17 -9.22
N ARG A 363 2.43 -15.69 -10.31
CA ARG A 363 3.15 -16.13 -11.52
C ARG A 363 3.49 -14.98 -12.46
N ARG A 364 2.90 -13.80 -12.28
CA ARG A 364 3.22 -12.61 -13.09
C ARG A 364 4.49 -11.97 -12.58
N ALA A 365 5.55 -12.04 -13.39
CA ALA A 365 6.79 -11.33 -13.11
C ALA A 365 6.58 -9.80 -13.18
N GLU A 366 7.27 -9.09 -12.30
CA GLU A 366 7.41 -7.64 -12.42
C GLU A 366 8.24 -7.25 -13.65
N PRO A 367 8.07 -6.04 -14.22
CA PRO A 367 8.65 -5.69 -15.52
C PRO A 367 10.18 -5.74 -15.58
N PHE A 368 10.85 -5.43 -14.46
CA PHE A 368 12.31 -5.30 -14.37
C PHE A 368 12.95 -6.39 -13.49
N LEU A 369 12.31 -7.55 -13.36
CA LEU A 369 12.84 -8.67 -12.57
C LEU A 369 14.22 -9.11 -13.08
N ASN A 370 14.34 -9.29 -14.41
CA ASN A 370 15.55 -9.78 -15.08
C ASN A 370 16.14 -8.78 -16.09
N THR A 371 15.54 -7.60 -16.21
CA THR A 371 15.89 -6.57 -17.19
C THR A 371 16.16 -5.23 -16.50
N VAL A 372 16.78 -4.31 -17.23
CA VAL A 372 17.10 -2.97 -16.76
C VAL A 372 16.07 -1.97 -17.26
N CYS A 373 15.58 -1.11 -16.38
CA CYS A 373 14.82 0.08 -16.75
C CYS A 373 15.79 1.15 -17.25
N THR A 374 15.68 1.51 -18.53
CA THR A 374 16.46 2.60 -19.13
C THR A 374 15.77 3.96 -19.02
N GLU A 375 14.48 3.96 -18.68
CA GLU A 375 13.64 5.16 -18.58
C GLU A 375 13.71 5.81 -17.20
N ARG A 376 13.42 7.12 -17.16
CA ARG A 376 13.37 7.86 -15.89
C ARG A 376 12.27 7.38 -14.96
N ALA A 377 11.27 6.70 -15.52
CA ALA A 377 10.10 6.24 -14.80
C ALA A 377 9.76 4.78 -15.06
N CYS A 378 9.13 4.15 -14.08
CA CYS A 378 8.61 2.79 -14.19
C CYS A 378 7.17 2.68 -13.67
N LYS A 379 6.51 1.60 -14.08
CA LYS A 379 5.19 1.22 -13.57
C LYS A 379 5.25 -0.19 -13.01
N TYR A 380 4.79 -0.34 -11.78
CA TYR A 380 4.46 -1.61 -11.16
C TYR A 380 2.96 -1.63 -10.91
N ASP A 381 2.30 -2.68 -11.35
CA ASP A 381 0.86 -2.80 -11.23
C ASP A 381 0.39 -4.22 -10.92
N ALA A 382 -0.90 -4.33 -10.56
CA ALA A 382 -1.61 -5.59 -10.44
C ALA A 382 -2.43 -5.90 -11.70
N LEU A 383 -3.41 -6.80 -11.60
CA LEU A 383 -4.30 -7.18 -12.71
C LEU A 383 -5.71 -6.59 -12.51
N PRO A 384 -6.09 -5.51 -13.22
CA PRO A 384 -7.35 -4.82 -12.98
C PRO A 384 -8.57 -5.57 -13.51
N VAL A 385 -9.46 -5.95 -12.59
CA VAL A 385 -10.81 -6.46 -12.91
C VAL A 385 -11.79 -5.29 -13.07
N LEU A 386 -11.61 -4.25 -12.24
CA LEU A 386 -12.22 -2.94 -12.33
C LEU A 386 -11.22 -1.89 -11.82
N ASP A 387 -10.93 -0.86 -12.62
CA ASP A 387 -10.09 0.27 -12.21
C ASP A 387 -10.86 1.58 -12.32
N GLY A 388 -11.45 2.02 -11.20
CA GLY A 388 -12.25 3.24 -11.14
C GLY A 388 -11.47 4.51 -11.39
N PHE A 389 -10.14 4.52 -11.22
CA PHE A 389 -9.32 5.69 -11.50
C PHE A 389 -8.97 5.75 -13.00
N LEU A 390 -8.40 4.68 -13.55
CA LEU A 390 -7.86 4.67 -14.90
C LEU A 390 -8.91 4.43 -15.99
N TRP A 391 -10.07 3.87 -15.66
CA TRP A 391 -11.14 3.61 -16.63
C TRP A 391 -12.27 4.64 -16.56
N SER A 392 -12.06 5.73 -15.81
CA SER A 392 -12.97 6.87 -15.71
C SER A 392 -12.54 8.04 -16.60
N ASP A 393 -13.52 8.82 -17.05
CA ASP A 393 -13.32 10.15 -17.63
C ASP A 393 -14.16 11.20 -16.88
N ALA A 394 -14.28 12.40 -17.44
CA ALA A 394 -15.05 13.50 -16.85
C ALA A 394 -16.56 13.20 -16.73
N GLN A 395 -17.10 12.31 -17.58
CA GLN A 395 -18.53 12.00 -17.69
C GLN A 395 -18.88 10.63 -17.11
N HIS A 396 -17.93 9.68 -17.14
CA HIS A 396 -18.12 8.28 -16.77
C HIS A 396 -17.20 7.93 -15.61
N LYS A 397 -17.80 7.54 -14.47
CA LYS A 397 -17.06 6.95 -13.37
C LYS A 397 -17.13 5.43 -13.44
N ALA A 398 -15.99 4.81 -13.77
CA ALA A 398 -15.85 3.37 -13.81
C ALA A 398 -16.23 2.76 -12.45
N SER A 399 -17.22 1.87 -12.47
CA SER A 399 -17.80 1.34 -11.24
C SER A 399 -18.60 0.07 -11.45
N LEU A 400 -18.74 -0.69 -10.37
CA LEU A 400 -19.68 -1.80 -10.22
C LEU A 400 -20.84 -1.34 -9.31
N ARG A 401 -22.07 -1.45 -9.81
CA ARG A 401 -23.31 -1.05 -9.12
C ARG A 401 -24.40 -2.10 -9.31
N ILE A 402 -25.34 -2.18 -8.35
CA ILE A 402 -26.54 -2.99 -8.55
C ILE A 402 -27.55 -2.19 -9.36
N LEU A 403 -28.04 -2.77 -10.46
CA LEU A 403 -29.14 -2.23 -11.26
C LEU A 403 -30.38 -3.08 -11.06
N ASP A 404 -31.54 -2.43 -11.00
CA ASP A 404 -32.84 -3.12 -11.00
C ASP A 404 -33.24 -3.61 -12.40
N ALA A 405 -34.43 -4.20 -12.52
CA ALA A 405 -35.00 -4.68 -13.79
C ALA A 405 -35.18 -3.57 -14.85
N ALA A 406 -35.26 -2.31 -14.43
CA ALA A 406 -35.35 -1.15 -15.34
C ALA A 406 -33.96 -0.59 -15.70
N GLY A 407 -32.88 -1.22 -15.25
CA GLY A 407 -31.50 -0.78 -15.47
C GLY A 407 -31.10 0.44 -14.62
N GLN A 408 -31.88 0.78 -13.59
CA GLN A 408 -31.59 1.93 -12.74
C GLN A 408 -30.71 1.54 -11.55
N PRO A 409 -29.69 2.33 -11.19
CA PRO A 409 -28.87 2.07 -10.01
C PRO A 409 -29.70 2.08 -8.73
N ILE A 410 -29.56 1.01 -7.93
CA ILE A 410 -30.20 0.93 -6.62
C ILE A 410 -29.46 1.84 -5.64
N ALA A 411 -30.18 2.83 -5.10
CA ALA A 411 -29.70 3.71 -4.05
C ALA A 411 -29.77 3.05 -2.66
N LEU A 412 -28.85 3.43 -1.75
CA LEU A 412 -28.86 3.00 -0.36
C LEU A 412 -29.49 4.10 0.51
N PRO A 413 -30.57 3.84 1.25
CA PRO A 413 -31.16 4.86 2.10
C PRO A 413 -30.29 5.19 3.33
N THR A 414 -29.33 4.34 3.67
CA THR A 414 -28.43 4.48 4.82
C THR A 414 -27.02 4.03 4.47
N ALA A 415 -26.02 4.51 5.20
CA ALA A 415 -24.65 4.05 5.06
C ALA A 415 -24.53 2.52 5.24
N PRO A 416 -23.69 1.82 4.45
CA PRO A 416 -23.41 0.41 4.64
C PRO A 416 -22.90 0.09 6.04
N GLN A 417 -23.36 -1.01 6.61
CA GLN A 417 -22.82 -1.54 7.86
C GLN A 417 -21.73 -2.55 7.56
N VAL A 418 -20.50 -2.22 7.94
CA VAL A 418 -19.32 -3.05 7.71
C VAL A 418 -18.93 -3.75 9.02
N THR A 419 -18.81 -5.07 8.98
CA THR A 419 -18.55 -5.93 10.14
C THR A 419 -17.60 -7.07 9.77
N GLU A 420 -16.91 -7.63 10.75
CA GLU A 420 -16.12 -8.84 10.60
C GLU A 420 -16.98 -10.05 10.97
N LEU A 421 -17.10 -11.04 10.08
CA LEU A 421 -17.76 -12.31 10.44
C LEU A 421 -16.78 -13.25 11.15
N ASP A 422 -15.51 -13.17 10.78
CA ASP A 422 -14.39 -13.89 11.36
C ASP A 422 -13.08 -13.13 11.06
N ALA A 423 -11.92 -13.75 11.33
CA ALA A 423 -10.61 -13.13 11.14
C ALA A 423 -10.20 -12.90 9.66
N GLN A 424 -10.96 -13.41 8.69
CA GLN A 424 -10.66 -13.38 7.26
C GLN A 424 -11.81 -12.78 6.43
N THR A 425 -13.03 -12.73 6.97
CA THR A 425 -14.23 -12.42 6.22
C THR A 425 -14.82 -11.06 6.62
N LEU A 426 -14.84 -10.12 5.67
CA LEU A 426 -15.50 -8.82 5.83
C LEU A 426 -16.91 -8.88 5.24
N HIS A 427 -17.90 -8.40 6.00
CA HIS A 427 -19.29 -8.34 5.56
C HIS A 427 -19.78 -6.89 5.53
N ALA A 428 -20.32 -6.48 4.38
CA ALA A 428 -20.90 -5.16 4.17
C ALA A 428 -22.38 -5.30 3.82
N ARG A 429 -23.23 -5.03 4.81
CA ARG A 429 -24.68 -4.98 4.62
C ARG A 429 -25.04 -3.61 4.04
N LEU A 430 -25.55 -3.60 2.81
CA LEU A 430 -25.92 -2.36 2.13
C LEU A 430 -27.29 -1.87 2.58
N ASP A 431 -28.26 -2.78 2.63
CA ASP A 431 -29.59 -2.58 3.20
C ASP A 431 -30.19 -3.92 3.66
N HIS A 432 -31.52 -4.01 3.80
CA HIS A 432 -32.21 -5.25 4.17
C HIS A 432 -32.29 -6.29 3.03
N ARG A 433 -31.99 -5.89 1.79
CA ARG A 433 -32.08 -6.71 0.58
C ARG A 433 -30.72 -7.21 0.13
N PHE A 434 -29.69 -6.36 0.23
CA PHE A 434 -28.37 -6.62 -0.36
C PHE A 434 -27.25 -6.61 0.68
N ALA A 435 -26.35 -7.59 0.56
CA ALA A 435 -25.12 -7.63 1.33
C ALA A 435 -23.97 -8.28 0.56
N PHE A 436 -22.78 -7.69 0.70
CA PHE A 436 -21.53 -8.26 0.22
C PHE A 436 -20.82 -9.04 1.33
N THR A 437 -20.22 -10.17 0.96
CA THR A 437 -19.26 -10.91 1.78
C THR A 437 -17.96 -11.04 1.00
N PHE A 438 -16.88 -10.52 1.57
CA PHE A 438 -15.54 -10.55 1.00
C PHE A 438 -14.73 -11.61 1.75
N GLU A 439 -14.39 -12.69 1.05
CA GLU A 439 -13.64 -13.85 1.55
C GLU A 439 -12.24 -13.84 0.90
N GLU A 440 -11.27 -14.59 1.43
CA GLU A 440 -9.92 -14.63 0.82
C GLU A 440 -9.95 -15.03 -0.67
N LYS A 441 -10.95 -15.81 -1.07
CA LYS A 441 -11.03 -16.49 -2.38
C LYS A 441 -12.20 -16.03 -3.23
N ALA A 442 -13.09 -15.18 -2.71
CA ALA A 442 -14.31 -14.81 -3.40
C ALA A 442 -14.91 -13.49 -2.93
N ILE A 443 -15.60 -12.82 -3.86
CA ILE A 443 -16.57 -11.76 -3.54
C ILE A 443 -17.96 -12.35 -3.77
N VAL A 444 -18.79 -12.34 -2.73
CA VAL A 444 -20.18 -12.83 -2.78
C VAL A 444 -21.14 -11.66 -2.59
N LEU A 445 -22.05 -11.46 -3.54
CA LEU A 445 -23.21 -10.59 -3.38
C LEU A 445 -24.46 -11.44 -3.21
N ARG A 446 -25.17 -11.22 -2.10
CA ARG A 446 -26.52 -11.75 -1.88
C ARG A 446 -27.54 -10.64 -2.08
N GLY A 447 -28.58 -10.95 -2.83
CA GLY A 447 -29.75 -10.11 -3.04
C GLY A 447 -31.05 -10.92 -2.93
N PRO A 448 -32.20 -10.30 -3.23
CA PRO A 448 -33.49 -10.98 -3.21
C PRO A 448 -33.57 -12.05 -4.32
N ALA A 449 -34.00 -13.25 -3.95
CA ALA A 449 -34.26 -14.34 -4.88
C ALA A 449 -35.52 -14.05 -5.73
N GLY A 450 -35.52 -14.50 -6.98
CA GLY A 450 -36.67 -14.39 -7.88
C GLY A 450 -36.98 -12.97 -8.39
N LEU A 451 -36.16 -11.97 -8.06
CA LEU A 451 -36.24 -10.64 -8.65
C LEU A 451 -35.14 -10.45 -9.70
N ASP A 452 -35.44 -9.69 -10.75
CA ASP A 452 -34.46 -9.35 -11.78
C ASP A 452 -33.65 -8.13 -11.33
N TRP A 453 -32.37 -8.36 -11.09
CA TRP A 453 -31.38 -7.35 -10.77
C TRP A 453 -30.01 -7.85 -11.24
N THR A 454 -29.10 -6.92 -11.49
CA THR A 454 -27.74 -7.23 -11.95
C THR A 454 -26.71 -6.48 -11.14
N LEU A 455 -25.52 -7.05 -10.99
CA LEU A 455 -24.33 -6.30 -10.58
C LEU A 455 -23.55 -5.93 -11.85
N THR A 456 -23.59 -4.65 -12.23
CA THR A 456 -23.13 -4.17 -13.53
C THR A 456 -21.90 -3.29 -13.39
N ALA A 457 -20.84 -3.66 -14.11
CA ALA A 457 -19.66 -2.86 -14.34
C ALA A 457 -19.87 -1.97 -15.56
N ASN A 458 -19.58 -0.68 -15.43
CA ASN A 458 -19.51 0.27 -16.54
C ASN A 458 -18.24 1.09 -16.43
N TRP A 459 -17.68 1.52 -17.56
CA TRP A 459 -16.54 2.43 -17.66
C TRP A 459 -16.66 3.34 -18.89
N SER A 460 -15.71 4.25 -19.08
CA SER A 460 -15.69 5.10 -20.27
C SER A 460 -15.49 4.27 -21.54
N PRO A 461 -16.35 4.39 -22.57
CA PRO A 461 -16.14 3.73 -23.86
C PRO A 461 -14.93 4.29 -24.62
N ALA A 462 -14.44 5.48 -24.25
CA ALA A 462 -13.28 6.11 -24.89
C ALA A 462 -11.94 5.55 -24.37
N LEU A 463 -11.95 4.80 -23.28
CA LEU A 463 -10.74 4.29 -22.63
C LEU A 463 -10.53 2.82 -22.92
N LYS A 464 -9.28 2.46 -23.23
CA LYS A 464 -8.88 1.07 -23.35
C LYS A 464 -8.76 0.45 -21.97
N THR A 465 -9.51 -0.61 -21.71
CA THR A 465 -9.46 -1.35 -20.45
C THR A 465 -8.76 -2.70 -20.64
N ALA A 466 -8.57 -3.43 -19.54
CA ALA A 466 -8.05 -4.80 -19.61
C ALA A 466 -9.13 -5.82 -19.99
N PHE A 467 -10.42 -5.46 -19.98
CA PHE A 467 -11.51 -6.38 -20.29
C PHE A 467 -11.52 -6.74 -21.78
N VAL A 468 -11.53 -8.03 -22.11
CA VAL A 468 -11.58 -8.52 -23.50
C VAL A 468 -12.89 -9.21 -23.85
N GLY A 469 -13.71 -9.56 -22.85
CA GLY A 469 -15.02 -10.18 -23.04
C GLY A 469 -15.41 -11.11 -21.90
N ALA A 470 -16.53 -11.79 -22.05
CA ALA A 470 -17.01 -12.76 -21.06
C ALA A 470 -17.56 -14.02 -21.75
N ASP A 471 -17.40 -15.16 -21.08
CA ASP A 471 -18.12 -16.40 -21.31
C ASP A 471 -19.13 -16.57 -20.16
N THR A 472 -20.20 -17.37 -20.32
CA THR A 472 -21.32 -17.46 -19.35
C THR A 472 -20.93 -17.48 -17.87
N HIS A 473 -19.80 -18.11 -17.52
CA HIS A 473 -19.30 -18.22 -16.15
C HIS A 473 -17.86 -17.71 -15.95
N ALA A 474 -17.36 -16.83 -16.83
CA ALA A 474 -16.02 -16.27 -16.69
C ALA A 474 -15.89 -14.90 -17.36
N LEU A 475 -15.26 -13.96 -16.67
CA LEU A 475 -14.80 -12.70 -17.24
C LEU A 475 -13.36 -12.88 -17.73
N ARG A 476 -13.04 -12.40 -18.94
CA ARG A 476 -11.72 -12.52 -19.57
C ARG A 476 -11.05 -11.17 -19.68
N TYR A 477 -9.76 -11.15 -19.39
CA TYR A 477 -8.95 -9.93 -19.38
C TYR A 477 -7.58 -10.16 -20.02
N ARG A 478 -6.99 -9.07 -20.49
CA ARG A 478 -5.61 -8.99 -20.94
C ARG A 478 -5.02 -7.64 -20.55
N HIS A 479 -3.99 -7.64 -19.72
CA HIS A 479 -3.32 -6.45 -19.22
C HIS A 479 -1.81 -6.54 -19.46
N GLU A 480 -1.23 -5.58 -20.17
CA GLU A 480 0.19 -5.58 -20.55
C GLU A 480 0.65 -6.90 -21.18
N GLY A 481 -0.19 -7.50 -22.03
CA GLY A 481 0.06 -8.79 -22.68
C GLY A 481 -0.18 -10.03 -21.80
N TYR A 482 -0.45 -9.86 -20.50
CA TYR A 482 -0.78 -10.95 -19.59
C TYR A 482 -2.29 -11.25 -19.60
N GLU A 483 -2.66 -12.47 -19.97
CA GLU A 483 -4.06 -12.92 -20.01
C GLU A 483 -4.47 -13.56 -18.68
N TYR A 484 -5.70 -13.26 -18.23
CA TYR A 484 -6.24 -13.80 -16.99
C TYR A 484 -7.76 -13.81 -17.02
N THR A 485 -8.35 -14.63 -16.14
CA THR A 485 -9.79 -14.79 -16.02
C THR A 485 -10.24 -14.62 -14.58
N VAL A 486 -11.50 -14.22 -14.42
CA VAL A 486 -12.21 -14.21 -13.13
C VAL A 486 -13.43 -15.12 -13.28
N PRO A 487 -13.44 -16.31 -12.66
CA PRO A 487 -14.59 -17.20 -12.72
C PRO A 487 -15.80 -16.62 -11.97
N VAL A 488 -16.98 -16.85 -12.53
CA VAL A 488 -18.28 -16.57 -11.91
C VAL A 488 -18.82 -17.91 -11.40
N LEU A 489 -18.57 -18.19 -10.14
CA LEU A 489 -18.88 -19.45 -9.46
C LEU A 489 -20.38 -19.63 -9.16
N ALA A 490 -21.11 -18.51 -9.07
CA ALA A 490 -22.57 -18.48 -8.97
C ALA A 490 -23.10 -17.26 -9.73
N GLY A 491 -24.20 -17.46 -10.45
CA GLY A 491 -24.71 -16.50 -11.42
C GLY A 491 -24.12 -16.68 -12.82
N SER A 492 -24.36 -15.70 -13.68
CA SER A 492 -23.88 -15.70 -15.07
C SER A 492 -23.48 -14.29 -15.53
N THR A 493 -22.69 -14.22 -16.59
CA THR A 493 -22.20 -12.95 -17.15
C THR A 493 -22.91 -12.58 -18.44
N ILE A 494 -23.03 -11.28 -18.69
CA ILE A 494 -23.38 -10.72 -20.00
C ILE A 494 -22.37 -9.60 -20.29
N ALA A 495 -21.63 -9.69 -21.38
CA ALA A 495 -20.75 -8.60 -21.82
C ALA A 495 -21.55 -7.55 -22.60
N HIS A 496 -21.14 -6.29 -22.48
CA HIS A 496 -21.63 -5.18 -23.30
C HIS A 496 -20.46 -4.26 -23.69
N GLU A 497 -20.73 -3.27 -24.55
CA GLU A 497 -19.69 -2.47 -25.22
C GLU A 497 -18.66 -1.85 -24.25
N ALA A 498 -19.13 -1.28 -23.14
CA ALA A 498 -18.30 -0.58 -22.16
C ALA A 498 -18.44 -1.21 -20.76
N GLY A 499 -18.55 -2.54 -20.69
CA GLY A 499 -18.75 -3.20 -19.41
C GLY A 499 -19.14 -4.68 -19.46
N PHE A 500 -19.61 -5.14 -18.30
CA PHE A 500 -20.31 -6.42 -18.17
C PHE A 500 -21.38 -6.32 -17.08
N ALA A 501 -22.40 -7.17 -17.17
CA ALA A 501 -23.40 -7.39 -16.14
C ALA A 501 -23.29 -8.81 -15.59
N LEU A 502 -23.42 -8.94 -14.27
CA LEU A 502 -23.51 -10.22 -13.58
C LEU A 502 -24.96 -10.43 -13.14
N LYS A 503 -25.58 -11.50 -13.62
CA LYS A 503 -26.91 -11.95 -13.20
C LYS A 503 -26.79 -12.93 -12.03
N PRO A 504 -27.62 -12.80 -10.98
CA PRO A 504 -27.64 -13.76 -9.90
C PRO A 504 -28.14 -15.12 -10.37
N ASP A 505 -27.79 -16.17 -9.62
CA ASP A 505 -28.45 -17.46 -9.74
C ASP A 505 -29.90 -17.41 -9.20
N ALA A 506 -30.62 -18.54 -9.28
CA ALA A 506 -32.01 -18.64 -8.81
C ALA A 506 -32.20 -18.31 -7.32
N SER A 507 -31.13 -18.39 -6.52
CA SER A 507 -31.13 -18.06 -5.09
C SER A 507 -30.81 -16.59 -4.79
N GLY A 508 -30.58 -15.76 -5.81
CA GLY A 508 -30.20 -14.36 -5.62
C GLY A 508 -28.72 -14.18 -5.29
N VAL A 509 -27.84 -15.10 -5.70
CA VAL A 509 -26.41 -15.05 -5.40
C VAL A 509 -25.57 -14.78 -6.64
N ILE A 510 -24.59 -13.88 -6.50
CA ILE A 510 -23.46 -13.73 -7.42
C ILE A 510 -22.19 -14.05 -6.64
N ARG A 511 -21.33 -14.93 -7.18
CA ARG A 511 -20.03 -15.27 -6.56
C ARG A 511 -18.91 -15.17 -7.59
N LEU A 512 -18.04 -14.18 -7.43
CA LEU A 512 -16.79 -14.06 -8.19
C LEU A 512 -15.68 -14.80 -7.47
N GLY A 513 -14.93 -15.66 -8.17
CA GLY A 513 -13.80 -16.40 -7.62
C GLY A 513 -12.45 -15.74 -7.93
N PHE A 514 -11.54 -15.77 -6.98
CA PHE A 514 -10.17 -15.24 -7.08
C PHE A 514 -9.11 -16.28 -6.74
N ASP A 515 -9.52 -17.54 -6.57
CA ASP A 515 -8.60 -18.65 -6.39
C ASP A 515 -7.65 -18.79 -7.59
N ARG A 516 -6.47 -19.34 -7.30
CA ARG A 516 -5.53 -19.76 -8.34
C ARG A 516 -6.15 -20.92 -9.11
N ALA A 517 -6.53 -20.66 -10.37
CA ALA A 517 -6.89 -21.69 -11.34
C ALA A 517 -5.67 -22.51 -11.77
#